data_AF-A0A484F6A8-F1
#
_entry.id   AF-A0A484F6A8-F1
#
_cell.length_a   1.000
_cell.length_b   1.000
_cell.length_c   1.000
_cell.angle_alpha   90.00
_cell.angle_beta   90.00
_cell.angle_gamma   90.00
#
_symmetry.space_group_name_H-M   'P 1'
#
loop_
_entity.id
_entity.type
_entity.pdbx_description
1 polymer ?
#
loop_
_entity_poly.entity_id
_entity_poly.type
_entity_poly.pdbx_seq_one_letter_code
_entity_poly.pdbx_strand_id
1 'polypeptide(L)'
;MKNKKIVLVVFAVFYFILVGIASAEPVQIESVSDLDLIRGNLAGDFILEENLTLDFSNEEDKIWISIGNYETPFTGKFDGNNKTITILNHADGLDSDADVVTFAVQKSGVALDNDEFDGQGLFGNVKSNGENSGIIENLTVIVQSHLSGGGSDNPTGVLVGYLGSDKSVETAVIKNCFVYLKDPADSEPRAVTPFSVSGKYKVGGLVGVINSGRVEKSGSEIHVNVEKNSVGGLVGYVFDGSVSECYATGDVTVLGEGIYDGNAGGLIGESESGTFSECYATGFVRSNMNAGGFLGHVSGDTEIRDVYATGDVESDLTSAGGLVGFVGKYQTLSIKNSYA
;
A
#
# COMPACT_ATOMS: atom_id res chain seq x y z
N MET A 1 8.25 -41.15 50.92
CA MET A 1 9.08 -40.83 49.73
C MET A 1 8.68 -41.82 48.65
N LYS A 2 8.05 -41.52 47.51
CA LYS A 2 7.89 -40.30 46.71
C LYS A 2 6.51 -40.40 46.03
N ASN A 3 5.63 -39.41 46.21
CA ASN A 3 4.46 -39.23 45.35
C ASN A 3 4.87 -38.30 44.20
N LYS A 4 5.02 -38.84 42.99
CA LYS A 4 5.15 -38.01 41.78
C LYS A 4 3.73 -37.60 41.36
N LYS A 5 3.42 -36.31 41.51
CA LYS A 5 2.27 -35.68 40.85
C LYS A 5 2.59 -35.59 39.36
N ILE A 6 1.84 -36.31 38.55
CA ILE A 6 1.79 -36.11 37.10
C ILE A 6 0.90 -34.88 36.90
N VAL A 7 1.51 -33.78 36.45
CA VAL A 7 0.80 -32.60 35.97
C VAL A 7 0.36 -32.93 34.55
N LEU A 8 -0.94 -33.13 34.36
CA LEU A 8 -1.55 -33.27 33.05
C LEU A 8 -1.68 -31.86 32.46
N VAL A 9 -0.72 -31.44 31.63
CA VAL A 9 -0.87 -30.25 30.80
C VAL A 9 -1.85 -30.63 29.69
N VAL A 10 -3.08 -30.15 29.78
CA VAL A 10 -4.08 -30.30 28.73
C VAL A 10 -3.67 -29.37 27.58
N PHE A 11 -3.02 -29.94 26.56
CA PHE A 11 -2.96 -29.32 25.24
C PHE A 11 -4.38 -29.33 24.66
N ALA A 12 -4.97 -28.16 24.48
CA ALA A 12 -6.18 -28.01 23.68
C ALA A 12 -5.82 -28.24 22.20
N VAL A 13 -5.78 -29.51 21.80
CA VAL A 13 -5.78 -29.90 20.38
C VAL A 13 -7.23 -29.82 19.93
N PHE A 14 -7.58 -28.76 19.20
CA PHE A 14 -8.88 -28.66 18.53
C PHE A 14 -9.00 -29.79 17.50
N TYR A 15 -9.91 -30.72 17.77
CA TYR A 15 -10.29 -31.80 16.87
C TYR A 15 -11.50 -31.32 16.06
N PHE A 16 -11.30 -30.95 14.80
CA PHE A 16 -12.41 -30.62 13.90
C PHE A 16 -13.14 -31.92 13.50
N ILE A 17 -14.34 -32.11 14.03
CA ILE A 17 -15.32 -33.06 13.50
C ILE A 17 -16.16 -32.33 12.46
N LEU A 18 -16.20 -32.91 11.26
CA LEU A 18 -16.97 -32.48 10.10
C LEU A 18 -18.47 -32.38 10.39
N VAL A 19 -19.02 -31.16 10.48
CA VAL A 19 -20.48 -30.88 10.38
C VAL A 19 -20.70 -29.50 9.78
N GLY A 20 -21.36 -29.44 8.61
CA GLY A 20 -22.12 -28.29 8.13
C GLY A 20 -21.32 -27.08 7.62
N ILE A 21 -21.63 -26.64 6.40
CA ILE A 21 -21.06 -25.44 5.77
C ILE A 21 -21.67 -24.21 6.47
N ALA A 22 -21.14 -23.86 7.63
CA ALA A 22 -21.12 -22.49 8.10
C ALA A 22 -19.76 -21.93 7.66
N SER A 23 -19.73 -20.77 7.00
CA SER A 23 -18.49 -20.01 6.93
C SER A 23 -18.06 -19.82 8.40
N ALA A 24 -16.84 -20.26 8.73
CA ALA A 24 -16.32 -20.09 10.07
C ALA A 24 -16.37 -18.60 10.39
N GLU A 25 -16.81 -18.25 11.61
CA GLU A 25 -16.76 -16.86 12.08
C GLU A 25 -15.35 -16.30 11.88
N PRO A 26 -15.21 -15.04 11.43
CA PRO A 26 -13.90 -14.44 11.20
C PRO A 26 -13.10 -14.42 12.50
N VAL A 27 -11.79 -14.61 12.37
CA VAL A 27 -10.85 -14.58 13.49
C VAL A 27 -10.74 -13.14 13.98
N GLN A 28 -11.07 -12.93 15.26
CA GLN A 28 -11.02 -11.62 15.88
C GLN A 28 -9.58 -11.19 16.15
N ILE A 29 -9.27 -9.96 15.77
CA ILE A 29 -7.99 -9.29 16.03
C ILE A 29 -8.25 -8.22 17.10
N GLU A 30 -7.75 -8.43 18.32
CA GLU A 30 -7.95 -7.53 19.46
C GLU A 30 -6.63 -6.88 19.90
N SER A 31 -5.49 -7.37 19.40
CA SER A 31 -4.16 -6.91 19.77
C SER A 31 -3.18 -6.93 18.60
N VAL A 32 -2.05 -6.24 18.77
CA VAL A 32 -0.92 -6.30 17.82
C VAL A 32 -0.36 -7.72 17.70
N SER A 33 -0.41 -8.51 18.78
CA SER A 33 0.01 -9.91 18.74
C SER A 33 -0.94 -10.77 17.90
N ASP A 34 -2.25 -10.51 17.91
CA ASP A 34 -3.19 -11.22 17.04
C ASP A 34 -2.97 -10.85 15.57
N LEU A 35 -2.71 -9.57 15.31
CA LEU A 35 -2.34 -9.09 13.97
C LEU A 35 -1.07 -9.79 13.47
N ASP A 36 -0.09 -10.02 14.36
CA ASP A 36 1.16 -10.69 14.01
C ASP A 36 0.94 -12.16 13.59
N LEU A 37 0.01 -12.84 14.27
CA LEU A 37 -0.34 -14.25 14.03
C LEU A 37 -0.99 -14.50 12.66
N ILE A 38 -1.47 -13.48 11.96
CA ILE A 38 -2.00 -13.60 10.59
C ILE A 38 -0.96 -14.22 9.65
N ARG A 39 0.34 -13.97 9.87
CA ARG A 39 1.41 -14.57 9.07
C ARG A 39 1.44 -16.10 9.14
N GLY A 40 0.85 -16.71 10.18
CA GLY A 40 0.66 -18.15 10.28
C GLY A 40 -0.57 -18.71 9.55
N ASN A 41 -1.50 -17.85 9.11
CA ASN A 41 -2.74 -18.24 8.43
C ASN A 41 -3.15 -17.21 7.36
N LEU A 42 -2.34 -17.08 6.31
CA LEU A 42 -2.51 -16.06 5.26
C LEU A 42 -3.77 -16.21 4.39
N ALA A 43 -4.52 -17.31 4.51
CA ALA A 43 -5.77 -17.55 3.80
C ALA A 43 -7.01 -17.37 4.68
N GLY A 44 -6.85 -16.96 5.94
CA GLY A 44 -7.95 -16.82 6.90
C GLY A 44 -8.88 -15.63 6.64
N ASP A 45 -10.04 -15.64 7.29
CA ASP A 45 -10.95 -14.49 7.38
C ASP A 45 -10.75 -13.84 8.75
N PHE A 46 -10.48 -12.53 8.76
CA PHE A 46 -10.06 -11.77 9.93
C PHE A 46 -10.91 -10.51 10.08
N ILE A 47 -11.27 -10.18 11.32
CA ILE A 47 -11.98 -8.94 11.64
C ILE A 47 -11.28 -8.21 12.78
N LEU A 48 -11.08 -6.91 12.62
CA LEU A 48 -10.52 -6.05 13.65
C LEU A 48 -11.61 -5.62 14.65
N GLU A 49 -11.41 -5.91 15.93
CA GLU A 49 -12.37 -5.57 16.99
C GLU A 49 -11.93 -4.30 17.75
N GLU A 50 -10.63 -4.02 17.79
CA GLU A 50 -10.05 -2.88 18.51
C GLU A 50 -9.13 -2.04 17.63
N ASN A 51 -8.99 -0.76 17.98
CA ASN A 51 -7.94 0.06 17.37
C ASN A 51 -6.58 -0.42 17.89
N LEU A 52 -5.61 -0.55 17.00
CA LEU A 52 -4.26 -1.02 17.34
C LEU A 52 -3.23 0.08 17.16
N THR A 53 -2.16 0.03 17.96
CA THR A 53 -0.97 0.87 17.79
C THR A 53 0.26 -0.01 17.67
N LEU A 54 0.89 0.02 16.50
CA LEU A 54 2.22 -0.51 16.24
C LEU A 54 3.25 0.52 16.70
N ASP A 55 3.70 0.40 17.95
CA ASP A 55 4.64 1.34 18.57
C ASP A 55 6.09 0.85 18.43
N PHE A 56 6.87 1.55 17.62
CA PHE A 56 8.29 1.26 17.36
C PHE A 56 9.24 2.15 18.17
N SER A 57 8.72 3.00 19.07
CA SER A 57 9.53 4.02 19.77
C SER A 57 10.66 3.43 20.62
N ASN A 58 10.51 2.18 21.06
CA ASN A 58 11.49 1.45 21.88
C ASN A 58 12.13 0.26 21.14
N GLU A 59 11.85 0.09 19.86
CA GLU A 59 12.39 -1.01 19.05
C GLU A 59 13.72 -0.59 18.43
N GLU A 60 14.77 -1.40 18.59
CA GLU A 60 16.12 -1.09 18.10
C GLU A 60 16.16 -1.02 16.57
N ASP A 61 15.50 -1.96 15.91
CA ASP A 61 15.52 -2.06 14.44
C ASP A 61 14.37 -1.27 13.77
N LYS A 62 13.29 -0.96 14.50
CA LYS A 62 12.08 -0.28 13.98
C LYS A 62 11.52 -0.90 12.69
N ILE A 63 11.53 -2.23 12.61
CA ILE A 63 11.12 -2.99 11.42
C ILE A 63 9.72 -3.57 11.60
N TRP A 64 8.86 -3.33 10.61
CA TRP A 64 7.66 -4.16 10.39
C TRP A 64 7.95 -5.17 9.28
N ILE A 65 7.75 -6.46 9.56
CA ILE A 65 7.79 -7.50 8.53
C ILE A 65 6.41 -7.55 7.87
N SER A 66 6.33 -7.24 6.58
CA SER A 66 5.06 -7.20 5.84
C SER A 66 4.29 -8.52 5.96
N ILE A 67 2.95 -8.47 6.04
CA ILE A 67 2.11 -9.66 6.05
C ILE A 67 2.01 -10.21 4.62
N GLY A 68 2.54 -11.42 4.42
CA GLY A 68 2.63 -12.06 3.11
C GLY A 68 3.76 -11.50 2.23
N ASN A 69 4.25 -12.35 1.32
CA ASN A 69 5.33 -12.03 0.38
C ASN A 69 5.04 -12.70 -0.98
N TYR A 70 5.98 -12.66 -1.93
CA TYR A 70 5.74 -13.22 -3.26
C TYR A 70 5.37 -14.72 -3.25
N GLU A 71 6.08 -15.52 -2.45
CA GLU A 71 5.90 -16.98 -2.35
C GLU A 71 4.65 -17.38 -1.58
N THR A 72 4.40 -16.69 -0.48
CA THR A 72 3.28 -16.91 0.42
C THR A 72 2.50 -15.60 0.54
N PRO A 73 1.66 -15.26 -0.45
CA PRO A 73 0.88 -14.02 -0.41
C PRO A 73 -0.27 -14.14 0.61
N PHE A 74 -0.73 -13.01 1.12
CA PHE A 74 -2.03 -12.94 1.77
C PHE A 74 -3.13 -13.19 0.74
N THR A 75 -3.95 -14.21 0.97
CA THR A 75 -5.06 -14.62 0.10
C THR A 75 -6.40 -14.62 0.84
N GLY A 76 -6.37 -14.33 2.14
CA GLY A 76 -7.55 -14.27 2.98
C GLY A 76 -8.35 -12.98 2.85
N LYS A 77 -9.22 -12.76 3.82
CA LYS A 77 -9.98 -11.52 4.00
C LYS A 77 -9.56 -10.84 5.31
N PHE A 78 -9.32 -9.53 5.25
CA PHE A 78 -9.10 -8.69 6.42
C PHE A 78 -10.12 -7.54 6.42
N ASP A 79 -11.11 -7.62 7.29
CA ASP A 79 -12.07 -6.55 7.54
C ASP A 79 -11.60 -5.70 8.73
N GLY A 80 -11.21 -4.47 8.44
CA GLY A 80 -10.84 -3.48 9.45
C GLY A 80 -12.01 -3.02 10.31
N ASN A 81 -13.27 -3.35 9.97
CA ASN A 81 -14.46 -3.00 10.73
C ASN A 81 -14.57 -1.49 11.08
N ASN A 82 -14.07 -0.64 10.17
CA ASN A 82 -13.90 0.80 10.33
C ASN A 82 -13.01 1.22 11.52
N LYS A 83 -12.15 0.32 11.98
CA LYS A 83 -11.15 0.56 13.02
C LYS A 83 -9.85 1.06 12.41
N THR A 84 -8.96 1.47 13.30
CA THR A 84 -7.70 2.10 12.97
C THR A 84 -6.51 1.27 13.41
N ILE A 85 -5.50 1.17 12.56
CA ILE A 85 -4.14 0.74 12.93
C ILE A 85 -3.23 1.96 12.86
N THR A 86 -2.60 2.33 13.97
CA THR A 86 -1.64 3.44 14.04
C THR A 86 -0.22 2.89 13.99
N ILE A 87 0.60 3.38 13.07
CA ILE A 87 2.05 3.17 13.04
C ILE A 87 2.70 4.36 13.75
N LEU A 88 3.30 4.11 14.91
CA LEU A 88 3.86 5.13 15.77
C LEU A 88 5.36 4.93 15.96
N ASN A 89 6.11 6.02 15.87
CA ASN A 89 7.49 6.09 16.31
C ASN A 89 7.72 7.47 16.94
N HIS A 90 7.84 7.53 18.27
CA HIS A 90 8.18 8.76 18.98
C HIS A 90 9.66 9.07 18.80
N ALA A 91 9.92 9.86 17.77
CA ALA A 91 11.16 10.59 17.61
C ALA A 91 11.25 11.70 18.67
N ASP A 92 12.15 11.58 19.65
CA ASP A 92 12.49 12.67 20.57
C ASP A 92 13.31 13.81 19.90
N GLY A 93 13.47 13.78 18.58
CA GLY A 93 14.14 14.83 17.82
C GLY A 93 13.64 14.83 16.37
N LEU A 94 13.22 15.99 15.89
CA LEU A 94 12.68 16.17 14.53
C LEU A 94 13.77 16.20 13.44
N ASP A 95 14.81 15.35 13.51
CA ASP A 95 15.90 15.41 12.52
C ASP A 95 16.70 14.10 12.34
N SER A 96 16.89 13.73 11.07
CA SER A 96 17.76 12.68 10.48
C SER A 96 17.40 11.22 10.76
N ASP A 97 17.27 10.41 9.68
CA ASP A 97 17.36 8.94 9.46
C ASP A 97 17.07 7.89 10.57
N ALA A 98 17.15 8.24 11.86
CA ALA A 98 16.85 7.42 13.02
C ALA A 98 15.34 7.23 13.30
N ASP A 99 14.47 7.98 12.62
CA ASP A 99 13.03 8.01 12.87
C ASP A 99 12.19 7.43 11.74
N VAL A 100 12.75 6.43 11.08
CA VAL A 100 12.11 5.72 9.97
C VAL A 100 11.66 4.35 10.45
N VAL A 101 10.36 4.06 10.32
CA VAL A 101 9.86 2.69 10.39
C VAL A 101 10.09 2.06 9.03
N THR A 102 10.76 0.92 9.02
CA THR A 102 11.10 0.22 7.78
C THR A 102 10.12 -0.92 7.55
N PHE A 103 9.42 -0.89 6.41
CA PHE A 103 8.74 -2.06 5.90
C PHE A 103 9.76 -2.99 5.27
N ALA A 104 9.98 -4.13 5.91
CA ALA A 104 10.78 -5.21 5.38
C ALA A 104 9.88 -6.38 4.96
N VAL A 105 10.46 -7.32 4.22
CA VAL A 105 9.79 -8.54 3.79
C VAL A 105 10.70 -9.71 4.12
N GLN A 106 10.12 -10.82 4.56
CA GLN A 106 10.84 -12.07 4.60
C GLN A 106 11.14 -12.48 3.17
N LYS A 107 12.39 -12.30 2.74
CA LYS A 107 12.83 -12.54 1.37
C LYS A 107 12.41 -13.93 0.88
N SER A 108 11.77 -13.98 -0.28
CA SER A 108 11.49 -15.22 -0.99
C SER A 108 12.76 -16.07 -1.17
N GLY A 109 12.64 -17.38 -0.98
CA GLY A 109 13.70 -18.36 -1.23
C GLY A 109 13.98 -18.60 -2.73
N VAL A 110 13.12 -18.12 -3.63
CA VAL A 110 13.33 -18.14 -5.08
C VAL A 110 13.96 -16.86 -5.60
N ALA A 111 14.67 -16.97 -6.73
CA ALA A 111 15.10 -15.79 -7.47
C ALA A 111 13.86 -15.21 -8.16
N LEU A 112 13.54 -13.96 -7.85
CA LEU A 112 12.45 -13.22 -8.46
C LEU A 112 12.89 -12.71 -9.84
N ASP A 113 12.05 -12.92 -10.86
CA ASP A 113 12.21 -12.34 -12.19
C ASP A 113 11.69 -10.88 -12.25
N ASN A 114 11.83 -10.21 -13.40
CA ASN A 114 11.60 -8.75 -13.56
C ASN A 114 10.19 -8.23 -13.18
N ASP A 115 9.19 -9.10 -13.01
CA ASP A 115 7.81 -8.73 -12.66
C ASP A 115 7.30 -9.41 -11.35
N GLU A 116 8.20 -10.11 -10.66
CA GLU A 116 7.94 -10.78 -9.39
C GLU A 116 8.57 -9.94 -8.27
N PHE A 117 7.75 -9.54 -7.29
CA PHE A 117 8.21 -8.62 -6.25
C PHE A 117 7.76 -9.06 -4.87
N ASP A 118 8.67 -8.95 -3.91
CA ASP A 118 8.36 -8.96 -2.48
C ASP A 118 7.88 -7.55 -2.10
N GLY A 119 6.57 -7.33 -2.17
CA GLY A 119 5.96 -6.02 -1.88
C GLY A 119 6.13 -5.62 -0.42
N GLN A 120 6.30 -4.32 -0.17
CA GLN A 120 6.51 -3.74 1.16
C GLN A 120 5.31 -2.90 1.61
N GLY A 121 4.82 -3.15 2.83
CA GLY A 121 3.71 -2.42 3.45
C GLY A 121 3.24 -3.08 4.74
N LEU A 122 2.09 -2.65 5.28
CA LEU A 122 1.42 -3.42 6.34
C LEU A 122 1.18 -4.87 5.88
N PHE A 123 0.70 -5.01 4.64
CA PHE A 123 0.67 -6.23 3.86
C PHE A 123 1.67 -6.15 2.71
N GLY A 124 2.43 -7.22 2.48
CA GLY A 124 3.46 -7.23 1.45
C GLY A 124 2.85 -7.52 0.08
N ASN A 125 2.49 -8.79 -0.12
CA ASN A 125 1.77 -9.24 -1.30
C ASN A 125 0.37 -9.70 -0.91
N VAL A 126 -0.64 -9.12 -1.54
CA VAL A 126 -2.04 -9.54 -1.47
C VAL A 126 -2.42 -10.09 -2.83
N LYS A 127 -2.78 -11.37 -2.87
CA LYS A 127 -3.19 -12.05 -4.10
C LYS A 127 -4.55 -12.71 -3.94
N SER A 128 -5.29 -12.82 -5.03
CA SER A 128 -6.45 -13.72 -5.09
C SER A 128 -6.05 -15.10 -5.58
N ASN A 129 -6.63 -16.15 -4.98
CA ASN A 129 -6.45 -17.54 -5.39
C ASN A 129 -7.76 -18.19 -5.94
N GLY A 130 -8.83 -17.40 -6.10
CA GLY A 130 -10.10 -17.86 -6.66
C GLY A 130 -11.10 -18.48 -5.67
N GLU A 131 -10.67 -18.94 -4.49
CA GLU A 131 -11.56 -19.45 -3.43
C GLU A 131 -11.64 -18.49 -2.24
N ASN A 132 -10.50 -17.84 -1.91
CA ASN A 132 -10.40 -16.72 -0.99
C ASN A 132 -9.75 -15.57 -1.78
N SER A 133 -10.52 -14.52 -2.05
CA SER A 133 -10.05 -13.35 -2.77
C SER A 133 -9.28 -12.50 -1.77
N GLY A 134 -7.99 -12.24 -2.01
CA GLY A 134 -7.18 -11.34 -1.18
C GLY A 134 -7.89 -10.00 -1.04
N ILE A 135 -8.58 -9.80 0.09
CA ILE A 135 -9.46 -8.66 0.34
C ILE A 135 -8.98 -7.96 1.60
N ILE A 136 -8.78 -6.65 1.48
CA ILE A 136 -8.60 -5.77 2.64
C ILE A 136 -9.66 -4.68 2.53
N GLU A 137 -10.50 -4.56 3.56
CA GLU A 137 -11.58 -3.58 3.56
C GLU A 137 -11.77 -2.85 4.88
N ASN A 138 -12.40 -1.67 4.83
CA ASN A 138 -12.87 -0.90 5.99
C ASN A 138 -11.79 -0.59 7.02
N LEU A 139 -10.57 -0.27 6.57
CA LEU A 139 -9.43 -0.03 7.45
C LEU A 139 -8.90 1.39 7.30
N THR A 140 -8.68 2.07 8.43
CA THR A 140 -7.87 3.28 8.46
C THR A 140 -6.48 2.98 8.99
N VAL A 141 -5.44 3.47 8.33
CA VAL A 141 -4.07 3.45 8.86
C VAL A 141 -3.60 4.87 9.11
N ILE A 142 -3.11 5.14 10.31
CA ILE A 142 -2.52 6.43 10.68
C ILE A 142 -1.01 6.25 10.78
N VAL A 143 -0.26 7.10 10.07
CA VAL A 143 1.20 7.08 10.01
C VAL A 143 1.77 8.25 10.80
N GLN A 144 2.32 7.97 11.98
CA GLN A 144 2.97 8.95 12.86
C GLN A 144 4.50 8.75 12.89
N SER A 145 5.09 8.47 11.72
CA SER A 145 6.52 8.24 11.52
C SER A 145 6.88 8.40 10.04
N HIS A 146 8.11 8.77 9.71
CA HIS A 146 8.61 8.52 8.35
C HIS A 146 8.61 7.01 8.10
N LEU A 147 8.26 6.61 6.88
CA LEU A 147 8.22 5.22 6.45
C LEU A 147 9.24 5.02 5.33
N SER A 148 9.91 3.88 5.32
CA SER A 148 10.70 3.47 4.17
C SER A 148 10.40 2.03 3.76
N GLY A 149 10.39 1.79 2.45
CA GLY A 149 10.59 0.46 1.89
C GLY A 149 12.06 0.05 2.07
N GLY A 150 12.31 -0.94 2.92
CA GLY A 150 13.67 -1.36 3.26
C GLY A 150 14.33 -2.16 2.14
N GLY A 151 15.38 -1.62 1.50
CA GLY A 151 16.25 -2.37 0.56
C GLY A 151 15.57 -2.92 -0.73
N SER A 152 16.40 -3.19 -1.75
CA SER A 152 16.04 -3.65 -3.12
C SER A 152 14.96 -2.85 -3.86
N ASP A 153 14.84 -3.07 -5.17
CA ASP A 153 13.85 -2.43 -6.03
C ASP A 153 12.45 -3.05 -5.85
N ASN A 154 11.94 -3.05 -4.61
CA ASN A 154 10.61 -3.58 -4.26
C ASN A 154 9.54 -2.48 -4.23
N PRO A 155 8.31 -2.78 -4.71
CA PRO A 155 7.20 -1.85 -4.65
C PRO A 155 6.75 -1.63 -3.21
N THR A 156 6.49 -0.37 -2.87
CA THR A 156 6.16 0.04 -1.50
C THR A 156 4.83 0.78 -1.49
N GLY A 157 3.93 0.36 -0.61
CA GLY A 157 2.72 1.11 -0.25
C GLY A 157 2.51 1.04 1.26
N VAL A 158 1.89 2.05 1.86
CA VAL A 158 1.64 2.01 3.32
C VAL A 158 0.78 0.81 3.70
N LEU A 159 -0.29 0.56 2.93
CA LEU A 159 -1.17 -0.56 3.18
C LEU A 159 -0.69 -1.83 2.48
N VAL A 160 -0.45 -1.77 1.17
CA VAL A 160 -0.07 -2.94 0.36
C VAL A 160 1.11 -2.63 -0.55
N GLY A 161 2.14 -3.46 -0.52
CA GLY A 161 3.26 -3.35 -1.48
C GLY A 161 2.87 -3.79 -2.89
N TYR A 162 2.27 -4.97 -3.01
CA TYR A 162 1.86 -5.58 -4.27
C TYR A 162 0.45 -6.15 -4.17
N LEU A 163 -0.47 -5.63 -4.98
CA LEU A 163 -1.85 -6.11 -5.10
C LEU A 163 -2.03 -6.81 -6.44
N GLY A 164 -2.45 -8.07 -6.45
CA GLY A 164 -2.70 -8.72 -7.73
C GLY A 164 -3.44 -10.05 -7.71
N SER A 165 -3.35 -10.78 -8.82
CA SER A 165 -3.93 -12.12 -8.95
C SER A 165 -3.15 -12.94 -9.94
N ASP A 166 -3.17 -14.27 -9.80
CA ASP A 166 -2.71 -15.14 -10.87
C ASP A 166 -3.76 -15.09 -12.02
N LYS A 167 -3.32 -14.65 -13.20
CA LYS A 167 -4.15 -14.28 -14.37
C LYS A 167 -5.11 -15.40 -14.81
N SER A 168 -6.26 -15.55 -14.15
CA SER A 168 -7.43 -16.36 -14.59
C SER A 168 -8.61 -16.40 -13.59
N VAL A 169 -8.55 -15.69 -12.46
CA VAL A 169 -9.57 -15.75 -11.39
C VAL A 169 -9.86 -14.36 -10.79
N GLU A 170 -10.86 -14.28 -9.91
CA GLU A 170 -11.27 -13.07 -9.17
C GLU A 170 -10.07 -12.19 -8.78
N THR A 171 -10.19 -10.87 -8.86
CA THR A 171 -9.08 -9.95 -8.58
C THR A 171 -8.93 -9.72 -7.08
N ALA A 172 -7.70 -9.54 -6.57
CA ALA A 172 -7.52 -9.01 -5.21
C ALA A 172 -8.09 -7.58 -5.10
N VAL A 173 -8.66 -7.25 -3.94
CA VAL A 173 -9.42 -6.00 -3.74
C VAL A 173 -8.97 -5.28 -2.48
N ILE A 174 -8.73 -3.98 -2.63
CA ILE A 174 -8.69 -3.02 -1.51
C ILE A 174 -9.92 -2.14 -1.60
N LYS A 175 -10.68 -2.03 -0.52
CA LYS A 175 -11.96 -1.32 -0.52
C LYS A 175 -12.17 -0.51 0.75
N ASN A 176 -12.58 0.75 0.62
CA ASN A 176 -12.91 1.57 1.78
C ASN A 176 -11.73 1.64 2.79
N CYS A 177 -10.51 1.82 2.26
CA CYS A 177 -9.30 1.89 3.04
C CYS A 177 -8.62 3.26 2.90
N PHE A 178 -8.14 3.81 4.01
CA PHE A 178 -7.58 5.16 4.04
C PHE A 178 -6.26 5.19 4.79
N VAL A 179 -5.30 5.96 4.27
CA VAL A 179 -4.00 6.17 4.91
C VAL A 179 -3.77 7.67 5.15
N TYR A 180 -3.54 8.03 6.40
CA TYR A 180 -3.40 9.42 6.86
C TYR A 180 -2.07 9.64 7.59
N LEU A 181 -1.53 10.86 7.55
CA LEU A 181 -0.35 11.25 8.33
C LEU A 181 -0.67 11.58 9.80
N LYS A 182 -1.96 11.72 10.10
CA LYS A 182 -2.48 12.11 11.40
C LYS A 182 -3.93 11.66 11.50
N ASP A 183 -4.43 11.48 12.72
CA ASP A 183 -5.87 11.32 12.91
C ASP A 183 -6.59 12.55 12.33
N PRO A 184 -7.53 12.39 11.38
CA PRO A 184 -8.34 13.48 10.84
C PRO A 184 -9.11 14.26 11.91
N ALA A 185 -9.33 13.68 13.10
CA ALA A 185 -9.97 14.34 14.23
C ALA A 185 -9.06 15.30 15.02
N ASP A 186 -7.74 15.29 14.78
CA ASP A 186 -6.80 16.12 15.52
C ASP A 186 -6.55 17.47 14.81
N SER A 187 -7.01 18.56 15.45
CA SER A 187 -7.13 19.90 14.90
C SER A 187 -5.83 20.72 14.80
N GLU A 188 -4.70 20.25 15.35
CA GLU A 188 -3.48 21.06 15.42
C GLU A 188 -2.55 20.88 14.19
N PRO A 189 -2.29 21.92 13.38
CA PRO A 189 -1.28 21.84 12.33
C PRO A 189 0.12 21.82 12.96
N ARG A 190 0.82 20.68 12.87
CA ARG A 190 2.22 20.60 13.26
C ARG A 190 3.09 21.06 12.09
N ALA A 191 3.90 22.10 12.31
CA ALA A 191 4.95 22.55 11.39
C ALA A 191 6.15 21.59 11.44
N VAL A 192 5.93 20.36 11.02
CA VAL A 192 6.94 19.30 10.93
C VAL A 192 7.10 18.98 9.45
N THR A 193 8.29 18.56 9.00
CA THR A 193 8.43 17.90 7.70
C THR A 193 7.39 16.77 7.65
N PRO A 194 6.39 16.83 6.77
CA PRO A 194 5.32 15.85 6.77
C PRO A 194 5.94 14.45 6.65
N PHE A 195 5.45 13.50 7.44
CA PHE A 195 5.96 12.15 7.36
C PHE A 195 5.84 11.66 5.92
N SER A 196 6.89 11.01 5.45
CA SER A 196 6.98 10.61 4.06
C SER A 196 7.19 9.11 3.94
N VAL A 197 6.66 8.54 2.87
CA VAL A 197 7.10 7.22 2.41
C VAL A 197 8.25 7.42 1.43
N SER A 198 9.38 6.76 1.71
CA SER A 198 10.47 6.58 0.76
C SER A 198 10.51 5.12 0.27
N GLY A 199 11.06 4.90 -0.91
CA GLY A 199 11.22 3.58 -1.51
C GLY A 199 12.03 3.68 -2.79
N LYS A 200 12.62 2.57 -3.23
CA LYS A 200 13.54 2.59 -4.37
C LYS A 200 12.87 2.27 -5.70
N TYR A 201 11.65 1.73 -5.70
CA TYR A 201 10.99 1.26 -6.91
C TYR A 201 9.47 1.26 -6.71
N LYS A 202 8.70 1.86 -7.63
CA LYS A 202 7.22 1.82 -7.68
C LYS A 202 6.54 2.08 -6.32
N VAL A 203 6.47 3.35 -5.92
CA VAL A 203 6.01 3.76 -4.58
C VAL A 203 4.64 4.44 -4.66
N GLY A 204 3.69 3.99 -3.85
CA GLY A 204 2.40 4.65 -3.69
C GLY A 204 2.09 4.97 -2.24
N GLY A 205 1.30 6.02 -2.00
CA GLY A 205 0.85 6.32 -0.63
C GLY A 205 0.01 5.21 -0.02
N LEU A 206 -0.84 4.53 -0.81
CA LEU A 206 -1.64 3.38 -0.36
C LEU A 206 -1.08 2.05 -0.87
N VAL A 207 -0.78 1.96 -2.18
CA VAL A 207 -0.38 0.73 -2.86
C VAL A 207 0.87 0.95 -3.71
N GLY A 208 1.88 0.08 -3.60
CA GLY A 208 3.05 0.15 -4.49
C GLY A 208 2.70 -0.21 -5.94
N VAL A 209 2.30 -1.46 -6.15
CA VAL A 209 1.97 -2.02 -7.48
C VAL A 209 0.57 -2.64 -7.49
N ILE A 210 -0.14 -2.43 -8.60
CA ILE A 210 -1.34 -3.20 -8.97
C ILE A 210 -1.02 -4.05 -10.21
N ASN A 211 -1.31 -5.35 -10.14
CA ASN A 211 -1.23 -6.28 -11.27
C ASN A 211 -2.44 -7.24 -11.26
N SER A 212 -3.45 -6.93 -12.07
CA SER A 212 -4.77 -7.56 -12.07
C SER A 212 -5.51 -7.40 -10.73
N GLY A 213 -5.30 -6.28 -10.03
CA GLY A 213 -5.97 -5.91 -8.77
C GLY A 213 -6.98 -4.78 -8.93
N ARG A 214 -7.75 -4.52 -7.87
CA ARG A 214 -8.72 -3.42 -7.79
C ARG A 214 -8.58 -2.62 -6.51
N VAL A 215 -8.58 -1.30 -6.63
CA VAL A 215 -8.66 -0.38 -5.49
C VAL A 215 -9.92 0.46 -5.66
N GLU A 216 -10.84 0.38 -4.70
CA GLU A 216 -12.10 1.12 -4.74
C GLU A 216 -12.38 1.90 -3.45
N LYS A 217 -12.97 3.10 -3.56
CA LYS A 217 -13.43 3.88 -2.41
C LYS A 217 -12.35 4.17 -1.37
N SER A 218 -11.12 4.40 -1.81
CA SER A 218 -9.94 4.43 -0.94
C SER A 218 -9.14 5.70 -1.13
N GLY A 219 -8.37 6.12 -0.13
CA GLY A 219 -7.70 7.42 -0.14
C GLY A 219 -6.34 7.45 0.53
N SER A 220 -5.51 8.41 0.12
CA SER A 220 -4.20 8.65 0.71
C SER A 220 -3.93 10.15 0.88
N GLU A 221 -3.50 10.54 2.08
CA GLU A 221 -2.97 11.88 2.37
C GLU A 221 -1.45 11.85 2.62
N ILE A 222 -0.81 10.74 2.28
CA ILE A 222 0.60 10.51 2.54
C ILE A 222 1.45 11.30 1.56
N HIS A 223 2.44 12.02 2.08
CA HIS A 223 3.43 12.68 1.24
C HIS A 223 4.46 11.63 0.78
N VAL A 224 4.76 11.60 -0.52
CA VAL A 224 5.65 10.59 -1.10
C VAL A 224 6.90 11.29 -1.64
N ASN A 225 8.04 11.03 -1.00
CA ASN A 225 9.32 11.64 -1.34
C ASN A 225 10.31 10.53 -1.66
N VAL A 226 10.70 10.42 -2.93
CA VAL A 226 11.62 9.38 -3.38
C VAL A 226 12.66 9.93 -4.36
N GLU A 227 13.69 9.14 -4.61
CA GLU A 227 14.75 9.52 -5.55
C GLU A 227 14.43 9.08 -6.99
N LYS A 228 13.76 7.95 -7.21
CA LYS A 228 13.63 7.40 -8.58
C LYS A 228 12.35 6.59 -8.76
N ASN A 229 12.07 6.25 -10.03
CA ASN A 229 11.00 5.36 -10.52
C ASN A 229 9.58 5.97 -10.52
N SER A 230 8.56 5.13 -10.72
CA SER A 230 7.16 5.51 -10.81
C SER A 230 6.55 5.72 -9.43
N VAL A 231 5.90 6.86 -9.23
CA VAL A 231 5.46 7.33 -7.91
C VAL A 231 4.09 7.96 -8.00
N GLY A 232 3.17 7.50 -7.17
CA GLY A 232 1.83 8.05 -7.09
C GLY A 232 1.42 8.40 -5.68
N GLY A 233 0.61 9.44 -5.51
CA GLY A 233 0.05 9.77 -4.18
C GLY A 233 -0.83 8.65 -3.62
N LEU A 234 -1.45 7.84 -4.49
CA LEU A 234 -2.21 6.63 -4.11
C LEU A 234 -1.51 5.34 -4.56
N VAL A 235 -1.17 5.24 -5.85
CA VAL A 235 -0.60 4.02 -6.45
C VAL A 235 0.67 4.33 -7.24
N GLY A 236 1.76 3.63 -6.97
CA GLY A 236 3.02 3.82 -7.69
C GLY A 236 2.95 3.40 -9.16
N TYR A 237 2.45 2.19 -9.40
CA TYR A 237 2.46 1.58 -10.74
C TYR A 237 1.28 0.62 -10.96
N VAL A 238 0.66 0.71 -12.13
CA VAL A 238 -0.43 -0.18 -12.55
C VAL A 238 0.01 -0.95 -13.78
N PHE A 239 0.31 -2.23 -13.61
CA PHE A 239 0.58 -3.14 -14.73
C PHE A 239 -0.71 -3.46 -15.48
N ASP A 240 -1.71 -3.89 -14.71
CA ASP A 240 -3.05 -4.23 -15.15
C ASP A 240 -4.01 -4.02 -13.98
N GLY A 241 -5.19 -3.45 -14.18
CA GLY A 241 -6.19 -3.33 -13.12
C GLY A 241 -7.00 -2.04 -13.15
N SER A 242 -7.67 -1.77 -12.02
CA SER A 242 -8.54 -0.59 -11.92
C SER A 242 -8.45 0.12 -10.57
N VAL A 243 -8.66 1.44 -10.63
CA VAL A 243 -8.75 2.33 -9.47
C VAL A 243 -9.98 3.20 -9.63
N SER A 244 -10.92 3.13 -8.68
CA SER A 244 -12.20 3.84 -8.80
C SER A 244 -12.71 4.44 -7.50
N GLU A 245 -13.34 5.61 -7.57
CA GLU A 245 -13.87 6.30 -6.37
C GLU A 245 -12.76 6.60 -5.34
N CYS A 246 -11.54 6.89 -5.79
CA CYS A 246 -10.38 7.04 -4.93
C CYS A 246 -9.78 8.45 -4.95
N TYR A 247 -8.96 8.78 -3.94
CA TYR A 247 -8.32 10.10 -3.90
C TYR A 247 -6.89 10.10 -3.37
N ALA A 248 -6.14 11.13 -3.77
CA ALA A 248 -4.83 11.45 -3.20
C ALA A 248 -4.69 12.96 -2.96
N THR A 249 -4.25 13.35 -1.76
CA THR A 249 -4.07 14.77 -1.39
C THR A 249 -2.66 15.09 -0.89
N GLY A 250 -1.84 14.08 -0.58
CA GLY A 250 -0.45 14.29 -0.20
C GLY A 250 0.42 14.69 -1.39
N ASP A 251 1.48 15.46 -1.10
CA ASP A 251 2.43 15.91 -2.12
C ASP A 251 3.30 14.74 -2.63
N VAL A 252 3.64 14.77 -3.92
CA VAL A 252 4.48 13.77 -4.57
C VAL A 252 5.73 14.44 -5.14
N THR A 253 6.90 14.05 -4.65
CA THR A 253 8.18 14.63 -5.05
C THR A 253 9.20 13.55 -5.42
N VAL A 254 9.76 13.64 -6.63
CA VAL A 254 10.77 12.72 -7.17
C VAL A 254 12.03 13.50 -7.59
N LEU A 255 13.12 13.40 -6.83
CA LEU A 255 14.31 14.28 -6.95
C LEU A 255 15.66 13.57 -7.11
N GLY A 256 15.71 12.39 -7.72
CA GLY A 256 16.99 11.69 -7.91
C GLY A 256 17.80 12.17 -9.11
N GLU A 257 19.11 11.95 -9.00
CA GLU A 257 20.10 12.23 -10.03
C GLU A 257 20.05 11.15 -11.14
N GLY A 258 19.31 11.42 -12.22
CA GLY A 258 19.23 10.51 -13.37
C GLY A 258 18.37 11.08 -14.50
N ILE A 259 18.80 10.93 -15.75
CA ILE A 259 18.13 11.55 -16.92
C ILE A 259 16.90 10.73 -17.39
N TYR A 260 16.67 9.54 -16.83
CA TYR A 260 15.67 8.59 -17.36
C TYR A 260 14.83 7.84 -16.31
N ASP A 261 14.90 8.22 -15.02
CA ASP A 261 14.14 7.54 -13.97
C ASP A 261 13.38 8.55 -13.07
N GLY A 262 12.06 8.63 -13.22
CA GLY A 262 11.20 9.38 -12.29
C GLY A 262 9.88 9.84 -12.91
N ASN A 263 8.85 8.99 -12.83
CA ASN A 263 7.49 9.36 -13.23
C ASN A 263 6.68 9.67 -11.97
N ALA A 264 6.12 10.86 -11.86
CA ALA A 264 5.29 11.25 -10.74
C ALA A 264 3.87 11.56 -11.19
N GLY A 265 2.89 11.00 -10.52
CA GLY A 265 1.49 11.40 -10.67
C GLY A 265 0.84 11.70 -9.34
N GLY A 266 -0.06 12.69 -9.30
CA GLY A 266 -0.75 13.02 -8.06
C GLY A 266 -1.55 11.85 -7.48
N LEU A 267 -2.12 10.97 -8.34
CA LEU A 267 -2.80 9.75 -7.90
C LEU A 267 -2.07 8.47 -8.35
N ILE A 268 -1.70 8.37 -9.63
CA ILE A 268 -1.02 7.20 -10.22
C ILE A 268 0.33 7.61 -10.80
N GLY A 269 1.42 6.92 -10.45
CA GLY A 269 2.73 7.21 -11.05
C GLY A 269 2.82 6.80 -12.53
N GLU A 270 2.49 5.56 -12.83
CA GLU A 270 2.55 5.01 -14.19
C GLU A 270 1.53 3.89 -14.45
N SER A 271 1.10 3.77 -15.71
CA SER A 271 0.07 2.82 -16.14
C SER A 271 0.43 2.12 -17.46
N GLU A 272 0.45 0.78 -17.46
CA GLU A 272 0.56 -0.08 -18.66
C GLU A 272 -0.79 -0.63 -19.15
N SER A 273 -1.74 -0.90 -18.25
CA SER A 273 -3.10 -1.34 -18.60
C SER A 273 -4.08 -0.95 -17.49
N GLY A 274 -4.49 0.32 -17.47
CA GLY A 274 -5.23 0.90 -16.35
C GLY A 274 -6.62 1.39 -16.73
N THR A 275 -7.61 1.14 -15.88
CA THR A 275 -8.90 1.85 -15.89
C THR A 275 -9.05 2.68 -14.63
N PHE A 276 -9.15 4.00 -14.79
CA PHE A 276 -9.23 4.95 -13.69
C PHE A 276 -10.50 5.79 -13.78
N SER A 277 -11.34 5.76 -12.75
CA SER A 277 -12.58 6.53 -12.80
C SER A 277 -13.09 7.07 -11.48
N GLU A 278 -13.71 8.25 -11.52
CA GLU A 278 -14.34 8.87 -10.33
C GLU A 278 -13.31 9.13 -9.23
N CYS A 279 -12.09 9.52 -9.63
CA CYS A 279 -10.95 9.71 -8.76
C CYS A 279 -10.47 11.16 -8.77
N TYR A 280 -9.75 11.59 -7.73
CA TYR A 280 -9.16 12.93 -7.72
C TYR A 280 -7.81 13.06 -7.02
N ALA A 281 -7.00 14.02 -7.51
CA ALA A 281 -5.70 14.37 -6.95
C ALA A 281 -5.63 15.86 -6.64
N THR A 282 -5.08 16.24 -5.48
CA THR A 282 -4.96 17.67 -5.09
C THR A 282 -3.61 18.08 -4.55
N GLY A 283 -2.73 17.14 -4.23
CA GLY A 283 -1.37 17.42 -3.76
C GLY A 283 -0.47 17.99 -4.87
N PHE A 284 0.56 18.72 -4.47
CA PHE A 284 1.60 19.20 -5.38
C PHE A 284 2.38 18.02 -5.98
N VAL A 285 2.74 18.11 -7.27
CA VAL A 285 3.51 17.08 -7.97
C VAL A 285 4.78 17.68 -8.54
N ARG A 286 5.94 17.16 -8.14
CA ARG A 286 7.23 17.49 -8.74
C ARG A 286 7.96 16.22 -9.16
N SER A 287 8.44 16.19 -10.40
CA SER A 287 9.28 15.10 -10.90
C SER A 287 10.53 15.60 -11.60
N ASN A 288 11.59 14.79 -11.60
CA ASN A 288 12.74 15.02 -12.49
C ASN A 288 12.35 14.82 -13.97
N MET A 289 11.48 13.87 -14.30
CA MET A 289 11.01 13.62 -15.66
C MET A 289 9.51 13.91 -15.81
N ASN A 290 8.65 12.91 -15.92
CA ASN A 290 7.26 13.11 -16.30
C ASN A 290 6.44 13.37 -15.04
N ALA A 291 5.78 14.52 -14.99
CA ALA A 291 4.91 14.93 -13.90
C ALA A 291 3.48 15.11 -14.42
N GLY A 292 2.53 14.40 -13.83
CA GLY A 292 1.11 14.54 -14.13
C GLY A 292 0.31 14.86 -12.88
N GLY A 293 -0.61 15.83 -12.93
CA GLY A 293 -1.44 16.13 -11.75
C GLY A 293 -2.31 14.94 -11.34
N PHE A 294 -2.72 14.07 -12.26
CA PHE A 294 -3.40 12.80 -11.97
C PHE A 294 -2.52 11.57 -12.24
N LEU A 295 -1.97 11.45 -13.46
CA LEU A 295 -1.18 10.31 -13.91
C LEU A 295 0.16 10.74 -14.53
N GLY A 296 1.28 10.23 -14.02
CA GLY A 296 2.61 10.63 -14.48
C GLY A 296 2.94 10.16 -15.89
N HIS A 297 2.86 8.84 -16.13
CA HIS A 297 3.23 8.23 -17.41
C HIS A 297 2.24 7.15 -17.86
N VAL A 298 1.86 7.20 -19.13
CA VAL A 298 1.10 6.15 -19.81
C VAL A 298 2.05 5.33 -20.68
N SER A 299 2.41 4.12 -20.25
CA SER A 299 3.27 3.18 -20.98
C SER A 299 2.49 2.08 -21.69
N GLY A 300 1.16 2.03 -21.55
CA GLY A 300 0.27 1.14 -22.29
C GLY A 300 -1.19 1.63 -22.34
N ASP A 301 -2.11 0.79 -22.83
CA ASP A 301 -3.50 1.22 -23.07
C ASP A 301 -4.21 1.61 -21.75
N THR A 302 -4.68 2.86 -21.67
CA THR A 302 -5.23 3.43 -20.44
C THR A 302 -6.54 4.18 -20.68
N GLU A 303 -7.53 3.98 -19.82
CA GLU A 303 -8.78 4.75 -19.79
C GLU A 303 -8.90 5.58 -18.51
N ILE A 304 -9.19 6.86 -18.68
CA ILE A 304 -9.45 7.82 -17.62
C ILE A 304 -10.85 8.40 -17.82
N ARG A 305 -11.70 8.35 -16.79
CA ARG A 305 -13.08 8.86 -16.85
C ARG A 305 -13.51 9.56 -15.57
N ASP A 306 -14.14 10.73 -15.67
CA ASP A 306 -14.73 11.44 -14.51
C ASP A 306 -13.70 11.68 -13.39
N VAL A 307 -12.50 12.17 -13.75
CA VAL A 307 -11.44 12.45 -12.77
C VAL A 307 -11.07 13.93 -12.75
N TYR A 308 -10.45 14.39 -11.67
CA TYR A 308 -9.85 15.71 -11.65
C TYR A 308 -8.53 15.80 -10.89
N ALA A 309 -7.69 16.75 -11.30
CA ALA A 309 -6.48 17.14 -10.59
C ALA A 309 -6.50 18.66 -10.33
N THR A 310 -6.00 19.13 -9.18
CA THR A 310 -5.91 20.58 -8.91
C THR A 310 -4.59 21.03 -8.31
N GLY A 311 -3.68 20.10 -8.03
CA GLY A 311 -2.36 20.44 -7.50
C GLY A 311 -1.46 21.07 -8.56
N ASP A 312 -0.53 21.92 -8.12
CA ASP A 312 0.51 22.45 -9.01
C ASP A 312 1.43 21.32 -9.48
N VAL A 313 1.92 21.41 -10.72
CA VAL A 313 2.72 20.36 -11.37
C VAL A 313 4.02 20.95 -11.91
N GLU A 314 5.15 20.40 -11.47
CA GLU A 314 6.51 20.76 -11.89
C GLU A 314 7.27 19.56 -12.45
N SER A 315 8.02 19.80 -13.52
CA SER A 315 8.98 18.85 -14.10
C SER A 315 10.32 19.56 -14.31
N ASP A 316 11.41 18.94 -13.86
CA ASP A 316 12.75 19.54 -13.98
C ASP A 316 13.40 19.29 -15.36
N LEU A 317 13.07 18.19 -16.07
CA LEU A 317 13.74 17.81 -17.32
C LEU A 317 12.85 17.59 -18.54
N THR A 318 11.64 17.01 -18.40
CA THR A 318 10.85 16.54 -19.57
C THR A 318 9.50 17.22 -19.69
N SER A 319 8.46 16.69 -19.04
CA SER A 319 7.07 17.07 -19.28
C SER A 319 6.28 17.21 -17.99
N ALA A 320 5.55 18.31 -17.89
CA ALA A 320 4.56 18.56 -16.85
C ALA A 320 3.19 18.73 -17.52
N GLY A 321 2.23 17.89 -17.14
CA GLY A 321 0.85 17.96 -17.63
C GLY A 321 -0.14 18.05 -16.47
N GLY A 322 -1.11 18.95 -16.59
CA GLY A 322 -2.10 19.17 -15.52
C GLY A 322 -2.85 17.90 -15.14
N LEU A 323 -3.23 17.07 -16.12
CA LEU A 323 -3.87 15.77 -15.85
C LEU A 323 -2.91 14.59 -16.07
N VAL A 324 -2.30 14.50 -17.26
CA VAL A 324 -1.37 13.43 -17.63
C VAL A 324 -0.04 14.01 -18.05
N GLY A 325 1.06 13.53 -17.47
CA GLY A 325 2.41 14.04 -17.74
C GLY A 325 2.93 13.66 -19.13
N PHE A 326 3.00 12.36 -19.41
CA PHE A 326 3.51 11.84 -20.68
C PHE A 326 2.71 10.63 -21.18
N VAL A 327 2.53 10.54 -22.50
CA VAL A 327 1.94 9.38 -23.17
C VAL A 327 3.00 8.75 -24.08
N GLY A 328 3.32 7.49 -23.78
CA GLY A 328 4.28 6.68 -24.51
C GLY A 328 3.91 6.49 -25.97
N LYS A 329 4.94 6.20 -26.79
CA LYS A 329 4.74 6.00 -28.23
C LYS A 329 3.90 4.75 -28.49
N TYR A 330 2.94 4.87 -29.39
CA TYR A 330 2.02 3.79 -29.80
C TYR A 330 1.01 3.34 -28.73
N GLN A 331 0.86 4.10 -27.64
CA GLN A 331 -0.12 3.82 -26.59
C GLN A 331 -1.44 4.53 -26.84
N THR A 332 -2.54 3.91 -26.42
CA THR A 332 -3.87 4.53 -26.46
C THR A 332 -4.21 5.12 -25.10
N LEU A 333 -4.56 6.40 -25.08
CA LEU A 333 -5.14 7.06 -23.91
C LEU A 333 -6.53 7.59 -24.25
N SER A 334 -7.54 7.11 -23.54
CA SER A 334 -8.92 7.65 -23.61
C SER A 334 -9.20 8.49 -22.36
N ILE A 335 -9.59 9.76 -22.54
CA ILE A 335 -9.98 10.65 -21.45
C ILE A 335 -11.42 11.11 -21.69
N LYS A 336 -12.29 10.98 -20.68
CA LYS A 336 -13.69 11.41 -20.74
C LYS A 336 -14.06 12.15 -19.45
N ASN A 337 -14.74 13.30 -19.58
CA ASN A 337 -15.29 14.06 -18.46
C ASN A 337 -14.27 14.40 -17.36
N SER A 338 -13.03 14.74 -17.73
CA SER A 338 -11.95 15.02 -16.77
C SER A 338 -11.42 16.43 -16.93
N TYR A 339 -10.92 17.01 -15.84
CA TYR A 339 -10.33 18.35 -15.84
C TYR A 339 -9.09 18.45 -14.95
N ALA A 340 -8.24 19.42 -15.26
CA ALA A 340 -7.09 19.83 -14.45
C ALA A 340 -6.91 21.34 -14.56
#